data_AF-V7PY69-F1
#
_entry.id   AF-V7PY69-F1
#
_cell.length_a   1.000
_cell.length_b   1.000
_cell.length_c   1.000
_cell.angle_alpha   90.00
_cell.angle_beta   90.00
_cell.angle_gamma   90.00
#
_symmetry.space_group_name_H-M   'P 1'
#
loop_
_entity.id
_entity.type
_entity.pdbx_description
1 polymer ?
#
loop_
_entity_poly.entity_id
_entity_poly.type
_entity_poly.pdbx_seq_one_letter_code
_entity_poly.pdbx_strand_id
1 'polypeptide(L)'
;MEKVVTMREIITNTRKIKLHENFLEDCNLKDTFYNALETVNCGYNDYVNIKTWLFATSEKLFSNNSEELAYIACDALKVLLCNSKYLHVIIYKLLKKNLEKYILKIMGICCLTVASRMQQINQTTCFKEILQLHNLSNIITEYNIRQIEIDVFVSLAHSGFCFEKTITPVNELHEIMNFIEAYEQLFEPGDFPIFKTANNLMLKIIYCMVPVFNMNVYNYSIVNYVLRLFITDNEKYTYAFQKLKEHYHDKEIIHISSFQNHMFNIISAFKNISIFSAKDYILKNQKDIELFDIINTKIEVLWNNKEKEKAESRDS
;
A
#
# COMPACT_ATOMS: atom_id res chain seq x y z
N MET A 1 25.58 -15.11 -13.21
CA MET A 1 24.19 -15.58 -13.40
C MET A 1 23.36 -15.04 -12.26
N GLU A 2 22.48 -14.07 -12.53
CA GLU A 2 21.51 -13.60 -11.55
C GLU A 2 20.56 -14.75 -11.20
N LYS A 3 20.39 -15.01 -9.89
CA LYS A 3 19.56 -16.10 -9.41
C LYS A 3 18.09 -15.69 -9.55
N VAL A 4 17.39 -16.29 -10.51
CA VAL A 4 15.95 -16.08 -10.71
C VAL A 4 15.21 -16.64 -9.50
N VAL A 5 14.83 -15.77 -8.56
CA VAL A 5 14.02 -16.14 -7.40
C VAL A 5 12.60 -16.40 -7.89
N THR A 6 12.11 -17.61 -7.70
CA THR A 6 10.79 -18.00 -8.18
C THR A 6 9.68 -17.38 -7.31
N MET A 7 8.50 -17.12 -7.89
CA MET A 7 7.32 -16.61 -7.16
C MET A 7 7.00 -17.46 -5.92
N ARG A 8 7.24 -18.78 -6.02
CA ARG A 8 7.08 -19.74 -4.93
C ARG A 8 8.11 -19.53 -3.82
N GLU A 9 9.36 -19.20 -4.14
CA GLU A 9 10.37 -18.83 -3.15
C GLU A 9 10.07 -17.47 -2.50
N ILE A 10 9.51 -16.50 -3.23
CA ILE A 10 9.09 -15.22 -2.64
C ILE A 10 7.96 -15.43 -1.63
N ILE A 11 6.94 -16.23 -1.99
CA ILE A 11 5.84 -16.63 -1.10
C ILE A 11 6.36 -17.47 0.08
N THR A 12 7.32 -18.37 -0.14
CA THR A 12 7.86 -19.24 0.91
C THR A 12 8.79 -18.49 1.85
N ASN A 13 9.58 -17.52 1.36
CA ASN A 13 10.47 -16.69 2.18
C ASN A 13 9.70 -15.64 2.97
N THR A 14 8.60 -15.09 2.42
CA THR A 14 7.67 -14.25 3.21
C THR A 14 6.88 -15.06 4.24
N ARG A 15 6.58 -16.35 3.98
CA ARG A 15 5.96 -17.27 4.96
C ARG A 15 6.93 -17.78 6.05
N LYS A 16 8.24 -17.87 5.76
CA LYS A 16 9.27 -18.33 6.72
C LYS A 16 9.69 -17.29 7.75
N ILE A 17 9.34 -16.03 7.53
CA ILE A 17 9.43 -15.03 8.59
C ILE A 17 8.26 -15.35 9.53
N LYS A 18 8.56 -16.01 10.66
CA LYS A 18 7.68 -15.96 11.84
C LYS A 18 7.62 -14.50 12.28
N LEU A 19 6.83 -13.69 11.58
CA LEU A 19 6.32 -12.43 12.10
C LEU A 19 5.57 -12.83 13.36
N HIS A 20 6.09 -12.39 14.51
CA HIS A 20 5.53 -12.66 15.82
C HIS A 20 4.00 -12.62 15.75
N GLU A 21 3.38 -13.65 16.31
CA GLU A 21 1.94 -13.96 16.30
C GLU A 21 1.05 -12.89 16.96
N ASN A 22 1.56 -11.67 17.17
CA ASN A 22 0.82 -10.48 17.58
C ASN A 22 0.65 -9.44 16.44
N PHE A 23 1.13 -9.72 15.21
CA PHE A 23 0.98 -8.85 14.03
C PHE A 23 -0.36 -8.99 13.28
N LEU A 24 -1.31 -9.67 13.90
CA LEU A 24 -2.58 -10.06 13.32
C LEU A 24 -3.70 -9.24 13.97
N GLU A 25 -4.15 -8.20 13.29
CA GLU A 25 -5.60 -8.06 13.19
C GLU A 25 -6.11 -9.34 12.50
N ASP A 26 -6.57 -10.27 13.33
CA ASP A 26 -7.16 -11.58 13.03
C ASP A 26 -6.46 -12.43 11.94
N CYS A 27 -5.87 -13.58 12.31
CA CYS A 27 -5.54 -14.65 11.34
C CYS A 27 -6.68 -14.92 10.35
N ASN A 28 -7.92 -14.74 10.81
CA ASN A 28 -9.11 -14.85 10.00
C ASN A 28 -9.17 -13.84 8.85
N LEU A 29 -8.68 -12.60 9.02
CA LEU A 29 -8.83 -11.55 8.01
C LEU A 29 -7.90 -11.75 6.80
N LYS A 30 -6.68 -12.22 7.05
CA LYS A 30 -5.74 -12.58 5.99
C LYS A 30 -6.23 -13.78 5.18
N ASP A 31 -6.67 -14.84 5.84
CA ASP A 31 -7.19 -16.04 5.17
C ASP A 31 -8.52 -15.74 4.47
N THR A 32 -9.40 -14.95 5.08
CA THR A 32 -10.64 -14.46 4.44
C THR A 32 -10.33 -13.67 3.17
N PHE A 33 -9.34 -12.78 3.22
CA PHE A 33 -8.92 -12.00 2.06
C PHE A 33 -8.39 -12.88 0.92
N TYR A 34 -7.51 -13.85 1.20
CA TYR A 34 -7.01 -14.75 0.16
C TYR A 34 -8.10 -15.67 -0.41
N ASN A 35 -8.98 -16.20 0.44
CA ASN A 35 -10.13 -17.00 -0.01
C ASN A 35 -11.07 -16.18 -0.91
N ALA A 36 -11.25 -14.89 -0.60
CA ALA A 36 -12.04 -13.99 -1.43
C ALA A 36 -11.40 -13.72 -2.79
N LEU A 37 -10.07 -13.54 -2.85
CA LEU A 37 -9.34 -13.43 -4.11
C LEU A 37 -9.50 -14.68 -4.97
N GLU A 38 -9.37 -15.86 -4.37
CA GLU A 38 -9.61 -17.14 -5.06
C GLU A 38 -11.05 -17.23 -5.59
N THR A 39 -12.04 -16.74 -4.83
CA THR A 39 -13.46 -16.72 -5.23
C THR A 39 -13.70 -15.85 -6.48
N VAL A 40 -12.92 -14.78 -6.67
CA VAL A 40 -12.94 -13.96 -7.89
C VAL A 40 -11.92 -14.40 -8.94
N ASN A 41 -11.36 -15.60 -8.80
CA ASN A 41 -10.35 -16.19 -9.69
C ASN A 41 -9.12 -15.29 -9.92
N CYS A 42 -8.68 -14.61 -8.86
CA CYS A 42 -7.53 -13.71 -8.88
C CYS A 42 -6.47 -14.19 -7.89
N GLY A 43 -5.20 -14.03 -8.26
CA GLY A 43 -4.07 -14.21 -7.36
C GLY A 43 -3.67 -12.93 -6.65
N TYR A 44 -2.69 -13.06 -5.77
CA TYR A 44 -2.06 -11.94 -5.07
C TYR A 44 -1.58 -10.82 -6.01
N ASN A 45 -0.92 -11.20 -7.10
CA ASN A 45 -0.36 -10.25 -8.07
C ASN A 45 -1.45 -9.47 -8.80
N ASP A 46 -2.60 -10.10 -9.06
CA ASP A 46 -3.73 -9.43 -9.71
C ASP A 46 -4.27 -8.32 -8.81
N TYR A 47 -4.37 -8.56 -7.50
CA TYR A 47 -4.78 -7.53 -6.55
C TYR A 47 -3.77 -6.38 -6.45
N VAL A 48 -2.47 -6.68 -6.38
CA VAL A 48 -1.40 -5.66 -6.40
C VAL A 48 -1.52 -4.79 -7.66
N ASN A 49 -1.65 -5.43 -8.83
CA ASN A 49 -1.79 -4.73 -10.10
C ASN A 49 -3.06 -3.88 -10.15
N ILE A 50 -4.16 -4.32 -9.52
CA ILE A 50 -5.39 -3.53 -9.42
C ILE A 50 -5.22 -2.31 -8.54
N LYS A 51 -4.56 -2.42 -7.38
CA LYS A 51 -4.25 -1.24 -6.55
C LYS A 51 -3.49 -0.21 -7.37
N THR A 52 -2.37 -0.61 -7.97
CA THR A 52 -1.58 0.28 -8.83
C THR A 52 -2.41 0.90 -9.96
N TRP A 53 -3.24 0.09 -10.61
CA TRP A 53 -4.12 0.55 -11.67
C TRP A 53 -5.14 1.58 -11.18
N LEU A 54 -5.69 1.43 -9.97
CA LEU A 54 -6.58 2.42 -9.37
C LEU A 54 -5.87 3.73 -9.08
N PHE A 55 -4.64 3.67 -8.56
CA PHE A 55 -3.80 4.85 -8.37
C PHE A 55 -3.55 5.59 -9.68
N ALA A 56 -3.11 4.88 -10.73
CA ALA A 56 -2.89 5.46 -12.06
C ALA A 56 -4.17 6.03 -12.69
N THR A 57 -5.31 5.39 -12.44
CA THR A 57 -6.61 5.85 -12.92
C THR A 57 -7.03 7.12 -12.18
N SER A 58 -6.84 7.16 -10.87
CA SER A 58 -7.17 8.31 -10.03
C SER A 58 -6.36 9.54 -10.43
N GLU A 59 -5.04 9.40 -10.62
CA GLU A 59 -4.17 10.51 -11.08
C GLU A 59 -4.60 11.11 -12.42
N LYS A 60 -5.13 10.30 -13.34
CA LYS A 60 -5.58 10.77 -14.66
C LYS A 60 -6.93 11.46 -14.64
N LEU A 61 -7.79 11.12 -13.69
CA LEU A 61 -9.17 11.61 -13.61
C LEU A 61 -9.32 12.79 -12.65
N PHE A 62 -8.51 12.83 -11.61
CA PHE A 62 -8.62 13.82 -10.54
C PHE A 62 -7.33 14.61 -10.43
N SER A 63 -7.43 15.93 -10.43
CA SER A 63 -6.28 16.83 -10.31
C SER A 63 -5.84 16.96 -8.86
N ASN A 64 -6.78 17.24 -7.95
CA ASN A 64 -6.54 17.39 -6.51
C ASN A 64 -7.03 16.13 -5.78
N ASN A 65 -6.30 15.67 -4.77
CA ASN A 65 -6.65 14.53 -3.90
C ASN A 65 -6.73 13.17 -4.60
N SER A 66 -6.15 13.03 -5.80
CA SER A 66 -6.15 11.77 -6.54
C SER A 66 -5.49 10.62 -5.78
N GLU A 67 -4.41 10.89 -5.07
CA GLU A 67 -3.72 9.88 -4.27
C GLU A 67 -4.56 9.42 -3.08
N GLU A 68 -5.14 10.37 -2.33
CA GLU A 68 -6.04 10.09 -1.21
C GLU A 68 -7.25 9.25 -1.64
N LEU A 69 -7.87 9.61 -2.77
CA LEU A 69 -8.96 8.85 -3.36
C LEU A 69 -8.56 7.42 -3.72
N ALA A 70 -7.35 7.21 -4.22
CA ALA A 70 -6.86 5.89 -4.56
C ALA A 70 -6.69 5.01 -3.31
N TYR A 71 -6.18 5.57 -2.20
CA TYR A 71 -6.11 4.87 -0.92
C TYR A 71 -7.51 4.46 -0.43
N ILE A 72 -8.47 5.39 -0.41
CA ILE A 72 -9.86 5.10 0.02
C ILE A 72 -10.49 4.02 -0.86
N ALA A 73 -10.30 4.10 -2.17
CA ALA A 73 -10.83 3.10 -3.11
C ALA A 73 -10.21 1.71 -2.89
N CYS A 74 -8.91 1.64 -2.61
CA CYS A 74 -8.21 0.38 -2.32
C CYS A 74 -8.66 -0.24 -0.99
N ASP A 75 -8.87 0.58 0.05
CA ASP A 75 -9.40 0.11 1.34
C ASP A 75 -10.85 -0.34 1.25
N ALA A 76 -11.69 0.39 0.50
CA ALA A 76 -13.03 -0.06 0.17
C ALA A 76 -13.01 -1.42 -0.55
N LEU A 77 -12.13 -1.60 -1.54
CA LEU A 77 -11.99 -2.86 -2.26
C LEU A 77 -11.54 -4.00 -1.33
N LYS A 78 -10.60 -3.74 -0.41
CA LYS A 78 -10.16 -4.67 0.62
C LYS A 78 -11.33 -5.12 1.50
N VAL A 79 -12.14 -4.18 1.99
CA VAL A 79 -13.31 -4.47 2.83
C VAL A 79 -14.36 -5.30 2.08
N LEU A 80 -14.62 -4.99 0.79
CA LEU A 80 -15.51 -5.80 -0.03
C LEU A 80 -15.03 -7.24 -0.16
N LEU A 81 -13.73 -7.45 -0.41
CA LEU A 81 -13.15 -8.79 -0.50
C LEU A 81 -13.27 -9.52 0.84
N CYS A 82 -13.09 -8.84 1.97
CA CYS A 82 -13.26 -9.46 3.27
C CYS A 82 -14.73 -9.75 3.66
N ASN A 83 -15.72 -9.26 2.91
CA ASN A 83 -17.14 -9.47 3.22
C ASN A 83 -17.79 -10.50 2.28
N SER A 84 -17.65 -11.78 2.62
CA SER A 84 -18.12 -12.91 1.80
C SER A 84 -19.60 -12.84 1.44
N LYS A 85 -20.47 -12.44 2.38
CA LYS A 85 -21.93 -12.38 2.19
C LYS A 85 -22.31 -11.51 0.99
N TYR A 86 -21.72 -10.31 0.89
CA TYR A 86 -22.05 -9.37 -0.17
C TYR A 86 -21.20 -9.57 -1.43
N LEU A 87 -19.96 -10.03 -1.26
CA LEU A 87 -19.07 -10.39 -2.37
C LEU A 87 -19.74 -11.39 -3.32
N HIS A 88 -20.36 -12.45 -2.79
CA HIS A 88 -21.03 -13.46 -3.62
C HIS A 88 -22.18 -12.89 -4.47
N VAL A 89 -22.91 -11.89 -3.96
CA VAL A 89 -24.00 -11.24 -4.71
C VAL A 89 -23.45 -10.47 -5.91
N ILE A 90 -22.37 -9.71 -5.71
CA ILE A 90 -21.69 -8.96 -6.76
C ILE A 90 -21.14 -9.92 -7.83
N ILE A 91 -20.45 -10.97 -7.39
CA ILE A 91 -19.90 -12.00 -8.29
C ILE A 91 -21.01 -12.63 -9.13
N TYR A 92 -22.09 -13.09 -8.50
CA TYR A 92 -23.20 -13.73 -9.20
C TYR A 92 -23.80 -12.84 -10.30
N LYS A 93 -23.99 -11.55 -10.03
CA LYS A 93 -24.50 -10.59 -11.01
C LYS A 93 -23.53 -10.37 -12.18
N LEU A 94 -22.22 -10.37 -11.92
CA LEU A 94 -21.19 -10.22 -12.95
C LEU A 94 -21.03 -11.50 -13.80
N LEU A 95 -21.14 -12.67 -13.19
CA LEU A 95 -21.13 -13.96 -13.91
C LEU A 95 -22.33 -14.06 -14.86
N LYS A 96 -23.54 -13.67 -14.42
CA LYS A 96 -24.72 -13.60 -15.30
C LYS A 96 -24.55 -12.70 -16.52
N LYS A 97 -23.62 -11.75 -16.47
CA LYS A 97 -23.31 -10.81 -17.55
C LYS A 97 -22.08 -11.25 -18.37
N ASN A 98 -21.51 -12.44 -18.13
CA ASN A 98 -20.27 -12.95 -18.74
C ASN A 98 -19.05 -12.03 -18.51
N LEU A 99 -18.96 -11.41 -17.33
CA LEU A 99 -17.90 -10.45 -16.96
C LEU A 99 -16.89 -11.01 -15.93
N GLU A 100 -16.76 -12.34 -15.83
CA GLU A 100 -15.89 -13.03 -14.86
C GLU A 100 -14.45 -12.52 -14.83
N LYS A 101 -13.85 -12.27 -16.01
CA LYS A 101 -12.47 -11.79 -16.15
C LYS A 101 -12.25 -10.35 -15.67
N TYR A 102 -13.34 -9.61 -15.44
CA TYR A 102 -13.31 -8.20 -15.09
C TYR A 102 -13.83 -7.93 -13.69
N ILE A 103 -14.13 -8.95 -12.89
CA ILE A 103 -14.76 -8.77 -11.56
C ILE A 103 -13.95 -7.80 -10.70
N LEU A 104 -12.66 -8.07 -10.50
CA LEU A 104 -11.82 -7.26 -9.63
C LEU A 104 -11.63 -5.82 -10.17
N LYS A 105 -11.53 -5.67 -11.51
CA LYS A 105 -11.51 -4.34 -12.16
C LYS A 105 -12.81 -3.58 -11.93
N ILE A 106 -13.96 -4.20 -12.19
CA ILE A 106 -15.27 -3.57 -12.04
C ILE A 106 -15.51 -3.17 -10.59
N MET A 107 -15.18 -4.04 -9.63
CA MET A 107 -15.25 -3.70 -8.21
C MET A 107 -14.37 -2.50 -7.88
N GLY A 108 -13.11 -2.49 -8.36
CA GLY A 108 -12.21 -1.35 -8.17
C GLY A 108 -12.75 -0.04 -8.76
N ILE A 109 -13.31 -0.08 -9.98
CA ILE A 109 -13.98 1.06 -10.63
C ILE A 109 -15.12 1.56 -9.74
N CYS A 110 -15.97 0.67 -9.26
CA CYS A 110 -17.08 1.01 -8.39
C CYS A 110 -16.59 1.64 -7.08
N CYS A 111 -15.56 1.08 -6.44
CA CYS A 111 -14.96 1.66 -5.24
C CYS A 111 -14.43 3.07 -5.47
N LEU A 112 -13.72 3.31 -6.59
CA LEU A 112 -13.19 4.62 -6.93
C LEU A 112 -14.30 5.63 -7.21
N THR A 113 -15.34 5.25 -7.97
CA THR A 113 -16.46 6.13 -8.27
C THR A 113 -17.27 6.47 -7.02
N VAL A 114 -17.57 5.47 -6.17
CA VAL A 114 -18.26 5.69 -4.89
C VAL A 114 -17.42 6.60 -3.99
N ALA A 115 -16.11 6.33 -3.84
CA ALA A 115 -15.23 7.18 -3.05
C ALA A 115 -15.22 8.62 -3.55
N SER A 116 -15.05 8.83 -4.86
CA SER A 116 -15.02 10.19 -5.44
C SER A 116 -16.31 10.98 -5.19
N ARG A 117 -17.47 10.31 -5.21
CA ARG A 117 -18.77 10.92 -4.90
C ARG A 117 -18.95 11.21 -3.42
N MET A 118 -18.60 10.26 -2.55
CA MET A 118 -18.78 10.42 -1.10
C MET A 118 -17.80 11.44 -0.51
N GLN A 119 -16.62 11.59 -1.10
CA GLN A 119 -15.67 12.67 -0.78
C GLN A 119 -16.05 14.03 -1.39
N GLN A 120 -17.17 14.12 -2.12
CA GLN A 120 -17.61 15.34 -2.81
C GLN A 120 -16.58 15.92 -3.80
N ILE A 121 -15.59 15.11 -4.22
CA ILE A 121 -14.59 15.50 -5.21
C ILE A 121 -15.21 15.53 -6.61
N ASN A 122 -16.18 14.65 -6.86
CA ASN A 122 -16.97 14.67 -8.08
C ASN A 122 -18.46 14.55 -7.78
N GLN A 123 -19.26 15.39 -8.43
CA GLN A 123 -20.73 15.39 -8.30
C GLN A 123 -21.38 14.34 -9.22
N THR A 124 -20.66 13.84 -10.23
CA THR A 124 -21.16 12.87 -11.20
C THR A 124 -20.33 11.59 -11.22
N THR A 125 -20.91 10.52 -11.78
CA THR A 125 -20.20 9.25 -11.96
C THR A 125 -19.19 9.34 -13.10
N CYS A 126 -17.95 8.92 -12.87
CA CYS A 126 -16.87 8.93 -13.86
C CYS A 126 -16.74 7.62 -14.67
N PHE A 127 -17.81 6.83 -14.75
CA PHE A 127 -17.75 5.50 -15.39
C PHE A 127 -17.39 5.57 -16.87
N LYS A 128 -17.99 6.50 -17.61
CA LYS A 128 -17.76 6.61 -19.05
C LYS A 128 -16.30 6.93 -19.34
N GLU A 129 -15.74 7.86 -18.59
CA GLU A 129 -14.35 8.29 -18.67
C GLU A 129 -13.40 7.15 -18.30
N ILE A 130 -13.66 6.43 -17.20
CA ILE A 130 -12.87 5.27 -16.80
C ILE A 130 -12.92 4.17 -17.86
N LEU A 131 -14.10 3.85 -18.39
CA LEU A 131 -14.26 2.80 -19.39
C LEU A 131 -13.56 3.17 -20.70
N GLN A 132 -13.62 4.42 -21.11
CA GLN A 132 -12.91 4.91 -22.30
C GLN A 132 -11.41 4.90 -22.10
N LEU A 133 -10.93 5.40 -20.95
CA LEU A 133 -9.50 5.45 -20.61
C LEU A 133 -8.83 4.07 -20.68
N HIS A 134 -9.58 3.02 -20.38
CA HIS A 134 -9.09 1.64 -20.31
C HIS A 134 -9.59 0.73 -21.44
N ASN A 135 -10.19 1.29 -22.49
CA ASN A 135 -10.74 0.55 -23.64
C ASN A 135 -11.74 -0.56 -23.26
N LEU A 136 -12.54 -0.32 -22.22
CA LEU A 136 -13.54 -1.26 -21.70
C LEU A 136 -14.96 -0.96 -22.21
N SER A 137 -15.19 0.15 -22.92
CA SER A 137 -16.54 0.57 -23.35
C SER A 137 -17.25 -0.43 -24.28
N ASN A 138 -16.50 -1.26 -25.01
CA ASN A 138 -17.05 -2.30 -25.89
C ASN A 138 -17.40 -3.61 -25.14
N ILE A 139 -16.93 -3.73 -23.90
CA ILE A 139 -17.06 -4.93 -23.07
C ILE A 139 -18.06 -4.68 -21.95
N ILE A 140 -18.02 -3.48 -21.36
CA ILE A 140 -18.80 -3.10 -20.20
C ILE A 140 -19.56 -1.83 -20.51
N THR A 141 -20.88 -1.86 -20.29
CA THR A 141 -21.75 -0.70 -20.46
C THR A 141 -21.98 0.00 -19.13
N GLU A 142 -22.25 1.30 -19.18
CA GLU A 142 -22.53 2.11 -17.99
C GLU A 142 -23.71 1.56 -17.18
N TYR A 143 -24.78 1.12 -17.87
CA TYR A 143 -25.94 0.49 -17.24
C TYR A 143 -25.56 -0.75 -16.41
N ASN A 144 -24.65 -1.58 -16.92
CA ASN A 144 -24.21 -2.79 -16.23
C ASN A 144 -23.40 -2.46 -14.98
N ILE A 145 -22.51 -1.46 -15.04
CA ILE A 145 -21.69 -1.06 -13.88
C ILE A 145 -22.52 -0.36 -12.83
N ARG A 146 -23.50 0.49 -13.20
CA ARG A 146 -24.26 1.27 -12.22
C ARG A 146 -25.06 0.43 -11.23
N GLN A 147 -25.57 -0.72 -11.68
CA GLN A 147 -26.22 -1.69 -10.77
C GLN A 147 -25.22 -2.27 -9.77
N ILE A 148 -24.01 -2.60 -10.24
CA ILE A 148 -22.93 -3.13 -9.40
C ILE A 148 -22.39 -2.07 -8.43
N GLU A 149 -22.31 -0.80 -8.86
CA GLU A 149 -21.94 0.33 -8.00
C GLU A 149 -22.87 0.44 -6.79
N ILE A 150 -24.18 0.33 -7.01
CA ILE A 150 -25.17 0.37 -5.92
C ILE A 150 -24.96 -0.79 -4.96
N ASP A 151 -24.75 -2.00 -5.48
CA ASP A 151 -24.46 -3.17 -4.63
C ASP A 151 -23.18 -2.96 -3.83
N VAL A 152 -22.12 -2.44 -4.45
CA VAL A 152 -20.85 -2.09 -3.80
C VAL A 152 -21.07 -1.08 -2.68
N PHE A 153 -21.79 0.01 -2.95
CA PHE A 153 -22.09 1.03 -1.95
C PHE A 153 -22.87 0.47 -0.76
N VAL A 154 -23.94 -0.29 -1.02
CA VAL A 154 -24.75 -0.93 0.03
C VAL A 154 -23.91 -1.91 0.85
N SER A 155 -23.05 -2.68 0.20
CA SER A 155 -22.15 -3.64 0.86
C SER A 155 -21.16 -2.95 1.79
N LEU A 156 -20.57 -1.85 1.34
CA LEU A 156 -19.64 -1.04 2.13
C LEU A 156 -20.34 -0.37 3.32
N ALA A 157 -21.54 0.18 3.11
CA ALA A 157 -22.35 0.76 4.18
C ALA A 157 -22.72 -0.27 5.25
N HIS A 158 -23.12 -1.48 4.84
CA HIS A 158 -23.39 -2.58 5.79
C HIS A 158 -22.15 -3.09 6.51
N SER A 159 -20.97 -2.92 5.91
CA SER A 159 -19.68 -3.22 6.53
C SER A 159 -19.20 -2.11 7.48
N GLY A 160 -19.97 -1.03 7.63
CA GLY A 160 -19.59 0.13 8.46
C GLY A 160 -18.49 1.00 7.84
N PHE A 161 -18.20 0.86 6.54
CA PHE A 161 -17.16 1.65 5.89
C PHE A 161 -17.61 3.11 5.76
N CYS A 162 -16.88 4.02 6.42
CA CYS A 162 -17.19 5.44 6.44
C CYS A 162 -16.26 6.22 5.50
N PHE A 163 -16.77 6.63 4.34
CA PHE A 163 -15.99 7.41 3.38
C PHE A 163 -15.53 8.74 3.98
N GLU A 164 -16.46 9.58 4.47
CA GLU A 164 -16.20 10.97 4.89
C GLU A 164 -15.18 11.16 6.03
N LYS A 165 -14.86 10.12 6.81
CA LYS A 165 -13.94 10.19 7.96
C LYS A 165 -12.73 9.27 7.82
N THR A 166 -12.43 8.80 6.61
CA THR A 166 -11.26 7.93 6.41
C THR A 166 -9.99 8.77 6.50
N ILE A 167 -9.26 8.68 7.60
CA ILE A 167 -7.86 9.12 7.66
C ILE A 167 -7.08 8.17 6.77
N THR A 168 -6.52 8.67 5.67
CA THR A 168 -5.73 7.85 4.74
C THR A 168 -4.27 7.79 5.18
N PRO A 169 -3.47 6.82 4.67
CA PRO A 169 -2.09 6.73 5.11
C PRO A 169 -1.27 7.96 4.73
N VAL A 170 -1.63 8.65 3.64
CA VAL A 170 -0.95 9.88 3.23
C VAL A 170 -1.32 11.07 4.13
N ASN A 171 -2.55 11.15 4.64
CA ASN A 171 -2.93 12.20 5.60
C ASN A 171 -2.17 12.01 6.92
N GLU A 172 -2.15 10.78 7.45
CA GLU A 172 -1.43 10.46 8.68
C GLU A 172 0.08 10.67 8.50
N LEU A 173 0.64 10.29 7.35
CA LEU A 173 2.04 10.56 7.04
C LEU A 173 2.35 12.06 7.00
N HIS A 174 1.46 12.88 6.43
CA HIS A 174 1.64 14.33 6.42
C HIS A 174 1.69 14.92 7.83
N GLU A 175 0.81 14.47 8.73
CA GLU A 175 0.85 14.87 10.14
C GLU A 175 2.16 14.48 10.82
N ILE A 176 2.64 13.26 10.59
CA ILE A 176 3.93 12.80 11.14
C ILE A 176 5.08 13.63 10.58
N MET A 177 5.07 13.94 9.28
CA MET A 177 6.10 14.79 8.68
C MET A 177 6.12 16.18 9.29
N ASN A 178 4.96 16.82 9.46
CA ASN A 178 4.84 18.14 10.11
C ASN A 178 5.37 18.13 11.55
N PHE A 179 5.15 17.04 12.30
CA PHE A 179 5.76 16.87 13.62
C PHE A 179 7.28 16.77 13.55
N ILE A 180 7.83 16.01 12.59
CA ILE A 180 9.27 15.81 12.46
C ILE A 180 10.00 17.07 11.98
N GLU A 181 9.33 18.01 11.30
CA GLU A 181 9.93 19.30 10.89
C GLU A 181 10.55 20.07 12.07
N ALA A 182 10.01 19.94 13.29
CA ALA A 182 10.59 20.54 14.49
C ALA A 182 11.96 19.96 14.90
N TYR A 183 12.39 18.89 14.24
CA TYR A 183 13.63 18.16 14.48
C TYR A 183 14.54 18.11 13.24
N GLU A 184 14.30 18.95 12.23
CA GLU A 184 15.10 19.04 11.00
C GLU A 184 16.61 19.21 11.28
N GLN A 185 16.97 19.92 12.35
CA GLN A 185 18.36 20.14 12.78
C GLN A 185 19.13 18.84 13.13
N LEU A 186 18.44 17.71 13.27
CA LEU A 186 19.06 16.41 13.53
C LEU A 186 19.58 15.73 12.25
N PHE A 187 19.19 16.24 11.07
CA PHE A 187 19.59 15.73 9.77
C PHE A 187 20.83 16.46 9.25
N GLU A 188 21.57 15.80 8.34
CA GLU A 188 22.64 16.46 7.60
C GLU A 188 22.07 17.52 6.63
N PRO A 189 22.85 18.56 6.28
CA PRO A 189 22.37 19.62 5.39
C PRO A 189 21.84 19.08 4.05
N GLY A 190 20.56 19.34 3.77
CA GLY A 190 19.90 18.92 2.53
C GLY A 190 19.24 17.53 2.57
N ASP A 191 19.45 16.74 3.63
CA ASP A 191 18.86 15.40 3.75
C ASP A 191 17.37 15.45 4.11
N PHE A 192 16.92 16.46 4.85
CA PHE A 192 15.55 16.51 5.34
C PHE A 192 14.46 16.59 4.24
N PRO A 193 14.61 17.40 3.17
CA PRO A 193 13.70 17.34 2.02
C PRO A 193 13.65 15.96 1.35
N ILE A 194 14.79 15.26 1.26
CA ILE A 194 14.89 13.91 0.68
C ILE A 194 14.23 12.89 1.61
N PHE A 195 14.39 13.04 2.93
CA PHE A 195 13.71 12.23 3.92
C PHE A 195 12.19 12.31 3.77
N LYS A 196 11.63 13.52 3.60
CA LYS A 196 10.17 13.71 3.40
C LYS A 196 9.67 12.98 2.16
N THR A 197 10.35 13.15 1.02
CA THR A 197 9.95 12.47 -0.23
C THR A 197 10.19 10.95 -0.16
N ALA A 198 11.24 10.51 0.53
CA ALA A 198 11.52 9.09 0.74
C ALA A 198 10.40 8.40 1.52
N ASN A 199 9.84 9.03 2.55
CA ASN A 199 8.71 8.48 3.28
C ASN A 199 7.48 8.27 2.40
N ASN A 200 7.13 9.24 1.55
CA ASN A 200 6.02 9.11 0.60
C ASN A 200 6.25 7.95 -0.38
N LEU A 201 7.46 7.84 -0.94
CA LEU A 201 7.80 6.77 -1.86
C LEU A 201 7.74 5.40 -1.17
N MET A 202 8.30 5.28 0.04
CA MET A 202 8.28 4.05 0.82
C MET A 202 6.86 3.62 1.18
N LEU A 203 6.02 4.57 1.62
CA LEU A 203 4.62 4.32 1.88
C LEU A 203 3.91 3.77 0.64
N LYS A 204 4.09 4.42 -0.51
CA LYS A 204 3.47 4.01 -1.78
C LYS A 204 3.91 2.61 -2.22
N ILE A 205 5.20 2.30 -2.11
CA ILE A 205 5.74 0.96 -2.40
C ILE A 205 5.09 -0.07 -1.49
N ILE A 206 5.12 0.13 -0.17
CA ILE A 206 4.61 -0.85 0.80
C ILE A 206 3.10 -1.00 0.64
N TYR A 207 2.35 0.08 0.52
CA TYR A 207 0.91 0.03 0.33
C TYR A 207 0.54 -0.74 -0.93
N CYS A 208 1.25 -0.55 -2.05
CA CYS A 208 1.01 -1.34 -3.24
C CYS A 208 1.45 -2.80 -3.08
N MET A 209 2.59 -3.05 -2.44
CA MET A 209 3.24 -4.36 -2.31
C MET A 209 2.81 -5.19 -1.11
N VAL A 210 1.93 -4.69 -0.24
CA VAL A 210 1.40 -5.44 0.92
C VAL A 210 -0.13 -5.50 0.80
N PRO A 211 -0.76 -6.68 0.77
CA PRO A 211 -2.19 -6.81 0.50
C PRO A 211 -3.06 -6.32 1.66
N VAL A 212 -2.64 -6.66 2.89
CA VAL A 212 -3.31 -6.27 4.14
C VAL A 212 -2.35 -5.34 4.88
N PHE A 213 -2.60 -4.04 4.74
CA PHE A 213 -1.81 -2.97 5.33
C PHE A 213 -2.52 -2.46 6.59
N ASN A 214 -1.90 -2.60 7.76
CA ASN A 214 -2.40 -2.02 9.00
C ASN A 214 -1.78 -0.63 9.21
N MET A 215 -2.57 0.39 8.93
CA MET A 215 -2.18 1.80 9.00
C MET A 215 -1.61 2.20 10.36
N ASN A 216 -2.22 1.72 11.45
CA ASN A 216 -1.86 2.07 12.82
C ASN A 216 -0.42 1.69 13.19
N VAL A 217 0.15 0.70 12.49
CA VAL A 217 1.48 0.20 12.75
C VAL A 217 2.46 0.60 11.64
N TYR A 218 2.04 0.48 10.37
CA TYR A 218 2.96 0.62 9.24
C TYR A 218 3.42 2.05 9.03
N ASN A 219 2.56 3.08 9.13
CA ASN A 219 2.98 4.46 8.86
C ASN A 219 4.10 4.92 9.80
N TYR A 220 3.91 4.74 11.11
CA TYR A 220 4.91 5.10 12.11
C TYR A 220 6.17 4.25 12.02
N SER A 221 6.03 2.95 11.72
CA SER A 221 7.18 2.05 11.57
C SER A 221 7.99 2.35 10.30
N ILE A 222 7.34 2.76 9.21
CA ILE A 222 7.98 3.27 7.99
C ILE A 222 8.76 4.52 8.33
N VAL A 223 8.13 5.48 9.00
CA VAL A 223 8.80 6.73 9.38
C VAL A 223 10.01 6.47 10.28
N ASN A 224 9.87 5.62 11.30
CA ASN A 224 10.99 5.22 12.15
C ASN A 224 12.12 4.55 11.35
N TYR A 225 11.75 3.69 10.39
CA TYR A 225 12.73 3.04 9.52
C TYR A 225 13.48 4.03 8.64
N VAL A 226 12.76 4.94 7.98
CA VAL A 226 13.36 5.97 7.13
C VAL A 226 14.18 6.95 7.98
N LEU A 227 13.74 7.29 9.20
CA LEU A 227 14.51 8.12 10.14
C LEU A 227 15.90 7.52 10.36
N ARG A 228 15.99 6.20 10.58
CA ARG A 228 17.29 5.54 10.74
C ARG A 228 18.16 5.57 9.49
N LEU A 229 17.57 5.52 8.30
CA LEU A 229 18.32 5.57 7.03
C LEU A 229 18.98 6.95 6.79
N PHE A 230 18.43 8.01 7.38
CA PHE A 230 18.90 9.38 7.20
C PHE A 230 19.68 9.91 8.41
N ILE A 231 19.42 9.41 9.62
CA ILE A 231 20.15 9.77 10.84
C ILE A 231 21.06 8.60 11.25
N THR A 232 22.30 8.66 10.78
CA THR A 232 23.33 7.64 11.06
C THR A 232 23.86 7.72 12.49
N ASP A 233 23.96 8.93 13.03
CA ASP A 233 24.31 9.19 14.43
C ASP A 233 23.28 8.55 15.37
N ASN A 234 23.75 7.65 16.24
CA ASN A 234 22.89 6.87 17.12
C ASN A 234 22.19 7.73 18.19
N GLU A 235 22.85 8.76 18.71
CA GLU A 235 22.29 9.62 19.75
C GLU A 235 21.19 10.51 19.17
N LYS A 236 21.45 11.14 18.02
CA LYS A 236 20.46 11.94 17.29
C LYS A 236 19.25 11.09 16.89
N TYR A 237 19.48 9.88 16.37
CA TYR A 237 18.40 8.95 16.00
C TYR A 237 17.56 8.57 17.22
N THR A 238 18.20 8.18 18.32
CA THR A 238 17.52 7.76 19.55
C THR A 238 16.67 8.90 20.11
N TYR A 239 17.20 10.13 20.10
CA TYR A 239 16.46 11.31 20.52
C TYR A 239 15.22 11.57 19.65
N ALA A 240 15.38 11.57 18.31
CA ALA A 240 14.26 11.75 17.38
C ALA A 240 13.19 10.67 17.55
N PHE A 241 13.60 9.41 17.65
CA PHE A 241 12.71 8.27 17.83
C PHE A 241 11.95 8.34 19.16
N GLN A 242 12.62 8.72 20.25
CA GLN A 242 11.97 8.90 21.54
C GLN A 242 10.90 10.01 21.47
N LYS A 243 11.19 11.13 20.80
CA LYS A 243 10.22 12.21 20.62
C LYS A 243 9.01 11.77 19.80
N LEU A 244 9.22 10.99 18.74
CA LEU A 244 8.15 10.39 17.94
C LEU A 244 7.26 9.49 18.81
N LYS A 245 7.86 8.61 19.62
CA LYS A 245 7.15 7.68 20.50
C LYS A 245 6.39 8.39 21.63
N GLU A 246 6.95 9.45 22.20
CA GLU A 246 6.29 10.27 23.22
C GLU A 246 5.06 10.99 22.66
N HIS A 247 5.16 11.53 21.44
CA HIS A 247 4.04 12.23 20.80
C HIS A 247 2.92 11.27 20.40
N TYR A 248 3.27 10.16 19.73
CA TYR A 248 2.33 9.13 19.26
C TYR A 248 2.31 7.91 20.19
N HIS A 249 2.13 8.14 21.49
CA HIS A 249 2.20 7.13 22.54
C HIS A 249 1.08 6.07 22.47
N ASP A 250 -0.03 6.40 21.81
CA ASP A 250 -1.17 5.53 21.55
C ASP A 250 -0.97 4.64 20.31
N LYS A 251 0.09 4.88 19.53
CA LYS A 251 0.39 4.18 18.28
C LYS A 251 1.50 3.16 18.49
N GLU A 252 1.37 2.02 17.80
CA GLU A 252 2.41 1.00 17.83
C GLU A 252 3.51 1.34 16.81
N ILE A 253 4.75 1.46 17.30
CA ILE A 253 5.92 1.68 16.45
C ILE A 253 6.86 0.48 16.59
N ILE A 254 7.02 -0.28 15.51
CA ILE A 254 7.86 -1.47 15.51
C ILE A 254 9.32 -1.05 15.65
N HIS A 255 10.04 -1.72 16.55
CA HIS A 255 11.47 -1.53 16.69
C HIS A 255 12.21 -1.91 15.40
N ILE A 256 13.21 -1.11 15.03
CA ILE A 256 13.88 -1.24 13.73
C ILE A 256 14.51 -2.61 13.47
N SER A 257 15.05 -3.25 14.50
CA SER A 257 15.68 -4.57 14.39
C SER A 257 14.74 -5.62 13.81
N SER A 258 13.44 -5.51 14.14
CA SER A 258 12.37 -6.42 13.72
C SER A 258 11.79 -6.02 12.35
N PHE A 259 11.69 -4.72 12.08
CA PHE A 259 11.09 -4.20 10.84
C PHE A 259 12.04 -4.23 9.65
N GLN A 260 13.35 -4.10 9.87
CA GLN A 260 14.36 -4.02 8.80
C GLN A 260 14.35 -5.23 7.86
N ASN A 261 14.20 -6.45 8.38
CA ASN A 261 14.15 -7.66 7.53
C ASN A 261 12.91 -7.64 6.63
N HIS A 262 11.78 -7.19 7.17
CA HIS A 262 10.53 -7.06 6.42
C HIS A 262 10.69 -6.03 5.29
N MET A 263 11.24 -4.86 5.62
CA MET A 263 11.51 -3.80 4.67
C MET A 263 12.49 -4.20 3.57
N PHE A 264 13.60 -4.83 3.93
CA PHE A 264 14.57 -5.32 2.96
C PHE A 264 13.94 -6.29 1.94
N ASN A 265 13.09 -7.20 2.42
CA ASN A 265 12.40 -8.16 1.56
C ASN A 265 11.39 -7.50 0.61
N ILE A 266 10.61 -6.53 1.10
CA ILE A 266 9.65 -5.79 0.26
C ILE A 266 10.39 -5.02 -0.83
N ILE A 267 11.45 -4.28 -0.46
CA ILE A 267 12.21 -3.48 -1.42
C ILE A 267 12.95 -4.38 -2.41
N SER A 268 13.54 -5.49 -1.96
CA SER A 268 14.17 -6.47 -2.85
C SER A 268 13.15 -7.10 -3.82
N ALA A 269 11.95 -7.42 -3.34
CA ALA A 269 10.88 -7.93 -4.19
C ALA A 269 10.43 -6.88 -5.22
N PHE A 270 10.22 -5.63 -4.79
CA PHE A 270 9.86 -4.52 -5.66
C PHE A 270 10.94 -4.24 -6.73
N LYS A 271 12.22 -4.32 -6.36
CA LYS A 271 13.37 -4.16 -7.27
C LYS A 271 13.39 -5.24 -8.36
N ASN A 272 13.23 -6.50 -7.97
CA ASN A 272 13.55 -7.66 -8.80
C ASN A 272 12.37 -8.28 -9.56
N ILE A 273 11.12 -7.97 -9.18
CA ILE A 273 9.95 -8.62 -9.78
C ILE A 273 9.39 -7.72 -10.90
N SER A 274 9.64 -8.13 -12.15
CA SER A 274 9.08 -7.50 -13.35
C SER A 274 7.57 -7.70 -13.53
N ILE A 275 6.95 -8.54 -12.70
CA ILE A 275 5.53 -8.92 -12.79
C ILE A 275 4.60 -7.84 -12.22
N PHE A 276 5.13 -6.92 -11.40
CA PHE A 276 4.32 -5.87 -10.79
C PHE A 276 4.27 -4.63 -11.68
N SER A 277 3.08 -4.33 -12.21
CA SER A 277 2.82 -3.02 -12.84
C SER A 277 3.02 -1.86 -11.86
N ALA A 278 3.05 -2.15 -10.55
CA ALA A 278 3.40 -1.22 -9.48
C ALA A 278 4.71 -0.48 -9.75
N LYS A 279 5.72 -1.15 -10.28
CA LYS A 279 7.04 -0.53 -10.51
C LYS A 279 6.95 0.56 -11.58
N ASP A 280 6.32 0.27 -12.71
CA ASP A 280 6.17 1.22 -13.82
C ASP A 280 5.36 2.47 -13.43
N TYR A 281 4.39 2.29 -12.54
CA TYR A 281 3.59 3.38 -12.02
C TYR A 281 4.29 4.20 -10.94
N ILE A 282 4.92 3.53 -9.96
CA ILE A 282 5.56 4.18 -8.82
C ILE A 282 6.86 4.87 -9.24
N LEU A 283 7.64 4.25 -10.13
CA LEU A 283 8.90 4.77 -10.65
C LEU A 283 8.74 5.35 -12.07
N LYS A 284 7.65 6.09 -12.29
CA LYS A 284 7.25 6.57 -13.63
C LYS A 284 8.13 7.69 -14.18
N ASN A 285 8.86 8.41 -13.33
CA ASN A 285 9.72 9.52 -13.73
C ASN A 285 11.13 9.37 -13.15
N GLN A 286 12.08 10.09 -13.76
CA GLN A 286 13.49 10.01 -13.42
C GLN A 286 13.78 10.38 -11.95
N LYS A 287 13.04 11.33 -11.37
CA LYS A 287 13.22 11.72 -9.97
C LYS A 287 12.82 10.61 -9.00
N ASP A 288 11.72 9.91 -9.28
CA ASP A 288 11.28 8.78 -8.48
C ASP A 288 12.28 7.61 -8.54
N ILE A 289 12.88 7.38 -9.72
CA ILE A 289 13.94 6.38 -9.92
C ILE A 289 15.18 6.74 -9.10
N GLU A 290 15.68 7.98 -9.22
CA GLU A 290 16.85 8.45 -8.47
C GLU A 290 16.63 8.39 -6.96
N LEU A 291 15.45 8.79 -6.49
CA LEU A 291 15.08 8.69 -5.08
C LEU A 291 15.04 7.23 -4.61
N PHE A 292 14.49 6.32 -5.42
CA PHE A 292 14.49 4.89 -5.12
C PHE A 292 15.90 4.33 -5.00
N ASP A 293 16.82 4.70 -5.90
CA ASP A 293 18.20 4.24 -5.88
C ASP A 293 18.96 4.74 -4.64
N ILE A 294 18.73 5.98 -4.22
CA ILE A 294 19.27 6.54 -2.96
C ILE A 294 18.80 5.71 -1.76
N ILE A 295 17.49 5.46 -1.68
CA ILE A 295 16.89 4.70 -0.57
C ILE A 295 17.40 3.26 -0.58
N ASN A 296 17.40 2.59 -1.74
CA ASN A 296 17.87 1.22 -1.88
C ASN A 296 19.32 1.09 -1.44
N THR A 297 20.18 2.04 -1.82
CA THR A 297 21.59 2.07 -1.39
C THR A 297 21.70 2.21 0.13
N LYS A 298 20.96 3.13 0.75
CA LYS A 298 20.95 3.29 2.21
C LYS A 298 20.46 2.03 2.93
N ILE A 299 19.44 1.35 2.39
CA ILE A 299 18.91 0.08 2.93
C ILE A 299 19.95 -1.03 2.84
N GLU A 300 20.63 -1.18 1.71
CA GLU A 300 21.69 -2.19 1.51
C GLU A 300 22.87 -1.96 2.48
N VAL A 301 23.29 -0.70 2.68
CA VAL A 301 24.33 -0.36 3.66
C VAL A 301 23.90 -0.74 5.09
N LEU A 302 22.69 -0.35 5.50
CA LEU A 302 22.17 -0.67 6.83
C LEU A 302 22.04 -2.20 7.05
N TRP A 303 21.66 -2.95 6.00
CA TRP A 303 21.59 -4.40 6.02
C TRP A 303 22.95 -5.06 6.23
N ASN A 304 23.93 -4.66 5.42
CA ASN A 304 25.28 -5.23 5.46
C ASN A 304 25.99 -4.98 6.80
N ASN A 305 25.78 -3.81 7.41
CA ASN A 305 26.34 -3.52 8.74
C ASN A 305 25.77 -4.45 9.81
N LYS A 306 24.46 -4.71 9.79
CA LYS A 306 23.82 -5.66 10.71
C LYS A 306 24.31 -7.10 10.52
N GLU A 307 24.59 -7.51 9.29
CA GLU A 307 25.15 -8.85 9.02
C GLU A 307 26.58 -8.99 9.56
N LYS A 308 27.40 -7.94 9.45
CA LYS A 308 28.75 -7.92 10.03
C LYS A 308 28.72 -8.01 11.56
N GLU A 309 27.90 -7.20 12.22
CA GLU A 309 27.75 -7.23 13.69
C GLU A 309 27.31 -8.61 14.20
N LYS A 310 26.44 -9.31 13.44
CA LYS A 310 26.01 -10.69 13.75
C LYS A 310 27.10 -11.74 13.54
N ALA A 311 28.02 -11.52 12.61
CA ALA A 311 29.15 -12.41 12.39
C ALA A 311 30.16 -12.25 13.53
N GLU A 312 30.51 -11.00 13.87
CA GLU A 312 31.47 -10.68 14.94
C GLU A 312 31.00 -11.14 16.33
N SER A 313 29.69 -11.11 16.60
CA SER A 313 29.08 -11.61 17.85
C SER A 313 28.93 -13.14 17.94
N ARG A 314 29.18 -13.87 16.86
CA ARG A 314 29.19 -15.35 16.84
C ARG A 314 30.59 -15.93 17.03
N ASP A 315 31.61 -15.13 16.74
CA ASP A 315 33.02 -15.49 16.88
C ASP A 315 33.62 -15.04 18.23
N SER A 316 32.80 -14.48 19.13
CA SER A 316 33.13 -14.07 20.51
C SER A 316 32.48 -14.96 21.56
#